data_AF-A0A7C3LKM0-F1
#
_entry.id   AF-A0A7C3LKM0-F1
#
_cell.length_a   1.000
_cell.length_b   1.000
_cell.length_c   1.000
_cell.angle_alpha   90.00
_cell.angle_beta   90.00
_cell.angle_gamma   90.00
#
_symmetry.space_group_name_H-M   'P 1'
#
loop_
_entity.id
_entity.type
_entity.pdbx_description
1 polymer ?
#
loop_
_entity_poly.entity_id
_entity_poly.type
_entity_poly.pdbx_seq_one_letter_code
_entity_poly.pdbx_strand_id
1 'polypeptide(L)'
;MKEYATDLIRNVVLMSHGGAGKTTLVEAMLYDTGATNRLGRVEEGNTVSDYDEEEIRRRISLNLSLVPCEFRGHKLNLLDTPGFTDFVGEVRSAVRVADGAVVLVDSVGGVEVGTELVWGYADEYKLPRLVVISKMERDNANFERTLDALRQAFSGHFVPLVLPLGEQSSFRGVIDLINRQARIGPKGEAADVPGEMDNEVETARVQVVEAAAEGDDELIMKYLEGEELTVEEIKRGLKAAIRDGKVVPVLCVSGAANLGVVALMETILDYLPSPAEAGPVVASSPATQADEPLEASDAGLLAALVFKTMADPFVGKLSLFRVYSGMLVSDSRVWNSRRNAEDRIGQIFVMRGKEQLPVAQLHAGDIGAAAKMGETNTGDTLCARPHPVILPPPTYPAPRFSVAVEPKTQADSAKMGPTLTRLAEEDPTLHWRLEPSTSQMILEGMGDQHIDVAVRKAESKFGVGLNMSVPKVPYRETITKAYATS
;
A
#
# COMPACT_ATOMS: atom_id res chain seq x y z
N MET A 1 2.05 14.63 15.70
CA MET A 1 2.17 13.17 15.80
C MET A 1 3.29 12.87 16.78
N LYS A 2 3.16 11.84 17.61
CA LYS A 2 4.25 11.44 18.52
C LYS A 2 5.38 10.76 17.74
N GLU A 3 6.55 10.71 18.35
CA GLU A 3 7.68 9.90 17.89
C GLU A 3 7.49 8.46 18.39
N TYR A 4 7.78 7.49 17.53
CA TYR A 4 7.64 6.06 17.81
C TYR A 4 8.94 5.35 17.47
N ALA A 5 9.38 4.47 18.38
CA ALA A 5 10.52 3.59 18.14
C ALA A 5 10.16 2.51 17.10
N THR A 6 11.19 1.94 16.48
CA THR A 6 11.08 0.98 15.37
C THR A 6 10.14 -0.20 15.66
N ASP A 7 10.13 -0.74 16.88
CA ASP A 7 9.31 -1.86 17.32
C ASP A 7 7.81 -1.51 17.47
N LEU A 8 7.50 -0.23 17.67
CA LEU A 8 6.15 0.30 17.87
C LEU A 8 5.49 0.80 16.58
N ILE A 9 6.12 0.57 15.42
CA ILE A 9 5.62 0.94 14.11
C ILE A 9 5.06 -0.30 13.39
N ARG A 10 3.99 -0.13 12.61
CA ARG A 10 3.57 -1.08 11.57
C ARG A 10 3.37 -0.33 10.26
N ASN A 11 4.05 -0.76 9.20
CA ASN A 11 3.82 -0.25 7.86
C ASN A 11 2.97 -1.25 7.08
N VAL A 12 1.72 -0.91 6.83
CA VAL A 12 0.74 -1.84 6.29
C VAL A 12 0.15 -1.30 5.01
N VAL A 13 0.30 -2.05 3.92
CA VAL A 13 -0.35 -1.74 2.65
C VAL A 13 -1.72 -2.39 2.55
N LEU A 14 -2.73 -1.60 2.17
CA LEU A 14 -4.08 -2.10 1.89
C LEU A 14 -4.23 -2.28 0.39
N MET A 15 -4.56 -3.50 -0.05
CA MET A 15 -4.68 -3.84 -1.47
C MET A 15 -5.93 -4.67 -1.74
N SER A 16 -6.52 -4.51 -2.92
CA SER A 16 -7.72 -5.25 -3.34
C SER A 16 -8.04 -4.97 -4.81
N HIS A 17 -8.99 -5.74 -5.35
CA HIS A 17 -9.73 -5.31 -6.53
C HIS A 17 -10.46 -3.96 -6.32
N GLY A 18 -10.81 -3.29 -7.41
CA GLY A 18 -11.56 -2.03 -7.40
C GLY A 18 -12.84 -2.14 -6.58
N GLY A 19 -13.08 -1.17 -5.70
CA GLY A 19 -14.34 -1.08 -4.96
C GLY A 19 -14.49 -1.98 -3.73
N ALA A 20 -13.50 -2.78 -3.32
CA ALA A 20 -13.62 -3.63 -2.11
C ALA A 20 -13.67 -2.85 -0.77
N GLY A 21 -13.61 -1.51 -0.78
CA GLY A 21 -13.81 -0.69 0.42
C GLY A 21 -12.56 -0.38 1.24
N LYS A 22 -11.37 -0.38 0.61
CA LYS A 22 -10.09 -0.01 1.25
C LYS A 22 -10.15 1.37 1.92
N THR A 23 -10.51 2.40 1.14
CA THR A 23 -10.66 3.77 1.65
C THR A 23 -11.66 3.84 2.80
N THR A 24 -12.82 3.19 2.65
CA THR A 24 -13.84 3.16 3.70
C THR A 24 -13.33 2.52 4.99
N LEU A 25 -12.51 1.47 4.89
CA LEU A 25 -11.88 0.84 6.05
C LEU A 25 -10.85 1.77 6.72
N VAL A 26 -10.05 2.49 5.92
CA VAL A 26 -9.09 3.49 6.43
C VAL A 26 -9.81 4.60 7.19
N GLU A 27 -10.93 5.11 6.67
CA GLU A 27 -11.74 6.13 7.35
C GLU A 27 -12.31 5.61 8.68
N ALA A 28 -12.71 4.33 8.74
CA ALA A 28 -13.18 3.70 9.97
C ALA A 28 -12.05 3.59 11.02
N MET A 29 -10.86 3.17 10.61
CA MET A 29 -9.68 3.14 11.50
C MET A 29 -9.30 4.53 12.04
N LEU A 30 -9.37 5.56 11.19
CA LEU A 30 -9.14 6.94 11.61
C LEU A 30 -10.16 7.43 12.64
N TYR A 31 -11.43 7.07 12.43
CA TYR A 31 -12.51 7.43 13.34
C TYR A 31 -12.35 6.74 14.70
N ASP A 32 -12.06 5.44 14.70
CA ASP A 32 -11.89 4.65 15.94
C ASP A 32 -10.67 5.05 16.76
N THR A 33 -9.60 5.51 16.10
CA THR A 33 -8.41 6.06 16.77
C THR A 33 -8.60 7.51 17.24
N GLY A 34 -9.72 8.15 16.90
CA GLY A 34 -9.98 9.56 17.21
C GLY A 34 -9.12 10.53 16.39
N ALA A 35 -8.44 10.05 15.34
CA ALA A 35 -7.70 10.89 14.41
C ALA A 35 -8.64 11.78 13.58
N THR A 36 -9.89 11.32 13.38
CA THR A 36 -10.99 12.11 12.82
C THR A 36 -12.20 12.06 13.76
N ASN A 37 -12.98 13.15 13.79
CA ASN A 37 -14.20 13.24 14.61
C ASN A 37 -15.46 12.76 13.87
N ARG A 38 -15.33 12.36 12.60
CA ARG A 38 -16.42 11.90 11.75
C ARG A 38 -15.94 10.77 10.86
N LEU A 39 -16.84 9.85 10.54
CA LEU A 39 -16.59 8.80 9.57
C LEU A 39 -16.67 9.39 8.15
N GLY A 40 -15.55 9.37 7.43
CA GLY A 40 -15.48 9.82 6.03
C GLY A 40 -16.20 8.85 5.08
N ARG A 41 -16.71 9.39 3.98
CA ARG A 41 -17.44 8.66 2.93
C ARG A 41 -16.98 9.09 1.55
N VAL A 42 -16.70 8.11 0.70
CA VAL A 42 -16.22 8.32 -0.67
C VAL A 42 -17.29 9.04 -1.50
N GLU A 43 -18.57 8.70 -1.32
CA GLU A 43 -19.68 9.29 -2.06
C GLU A 43 -19.88 10.78 -1.76
N GLU A 44 -19.50 11.20 -0.55
CA GLU A 44 -19.57 12.57 -0.04
C GLU A 44 -18.29 13.37 -0.33
N GLY A 45 -17.25 12.73 -0.88
CA GLY A 45 -15.98 13.39 -1.22
C GLY A 45 -15.24 13.99 -0.02
N ASN A 46 -15.41 13.38 1.16
CA ASN A 46 -14.96 13.96 2.43
C ASN A 46 -14.00 13.06 3.22
N THR A 47 -13.49 12.02 2.57
CA THR A 47 -12.46 11.11 3.09
C THR A 47 -11.13 11.85 3.28
N VAL A 48 -10.31 11.32 4.18
CA VAL A 48 -8.94 11.78 4.39
C VAL A 48 -8.02 11.25 3.30
N SER A 49 -8.23 10.01 2.85
CA SER A 49 -7.34 9.34 1.89
C SER A 49 -7.48 9.86 0.45
N ASP A 50 -8.71 9.95 -0.06
CA ASP A 50 -9.03 10.34 -1.45
C ASP A 50 -9.33 11.85 -1.53
N TYR A 51 -8.28 12.66 -1.46
CA TYR A 51 -8.39 14.13 -1.39
C TYR A 51 -8.08 14.84 -2.70
N ASP A 52 -7.58 14.15 -3.73
CA ASP A 52 -7.37 14.75 -5.05
C ASP A 52 -8.71 14.98 -5.76
N GLU A 53 -8.81 16.05 -6.54
CA GLU A 53 -10.06 16.44 -7.21
C GLU A 53 -10.59 15.34 -8.14
N GLU A 54 -9.69 14.62 -8.83
CA GLU A 54 -10.10 13.54 -9.72
C GLU A 54 -10.55 12.29 -8.96
N GLU A 55 -10.02 12.05 -7.75
CA GLU A 55 -10.48 10.96 -6.87
C GLU A 55 -11.90 11.23 -6.38
N ILE A 56 -12.15 12.45 -5.89
CA ILE A 56 -13.48 12.89 -5.43
C ILE A 56 -14.49 12.82 -6.58
N ARG A 57 -14.10 13.29 -7.77
CA ARG A 57 -14.98 13.33 -8.94
C ARG A 57 -15.33 11.93 -9.45
N ARG A 58 -14.36 11.03 -9.49
CA ARG A 58 -14.55 9.66 -10.01
C ARG A 58 -15.05 8.68 -8.95
N ARG A 59 -14.92 9.03 -7.67
CA ARG A 59 -15.23 8.18 -6.51
C ARG A 59 -14.39 6.89 -6.50
N ILE A 60 -13.13 7.01 -6.92
CA ILE A 60 -12.14 5.94 -6.90
C ILE A 60 -10.79 6.52 -6.47
N SER A 61 -10.01 5.75 -5.72
CA SER A 61 -8.64 6.11 -5.40
C SER A 61 -7.75 6.03 -6.64
N LEU A 62 -6.94 7.06 -6.87
CA LEU A 62 -6.05 7.19 -8.03
C LEU A 62 -4.58 7.27 -7.59
N ASN A 63 -4.32 7.78 -6.38
CA ASN A 63 -2.99 7.96 -5.82
C ASN A 63 -2.82 7.04 -4.59
N LEU A 64 -1.58 6.60 -4.32
CA LEU A 64 -1.21 6.12 -3.00
C LEU A 64 -1.35 7.25 -1.97
N SER A 65 -2.09 6.99 -0.90
CA SER A 65 -2.27 7.89 0.24
C SER A 65 -1.65 7.30 1.51
N LEU A 66 -0.92 8.12 2.27
CA LEU A 66 -0.39 7.76 3.57
C LEU A 66 -1.36 8.21 4.67
N VAL A 67 -1.78 7.30 5.52
CA VAL A 67 -2.75 7.57 6.58
C VAL A 67 -2.28 6.93 7.90
N PRO A 68 -1.49 7.65 8.69
CA PRO A 68 -1.00 7.17 9.96
C PRO A 68 -2.00 7.44 11.07
N CYS A 69 -2.29 6.42 11.86
CA CYS A 69 -3.09 6.49 13.07
C CYS A 69 -2.33 5.96 14.30
N GLU A 70 -2.66 6.51 15.47
CA GLU A 70 -2.05 6.10 16.74
C GLU A 70 -3.05 5.17 17.45
N PHE A 71 -2.69 3.89 17.61
CA PHE A 71 -3.55 2.89 18.23
C PHE A 71 -2.77 2.12 19.29
N ARG A 72 -3.28 2.07 20.53
CA ARG A 72 -2.68 1.35 21.67
C ARG A 72 -1.16 1.57 21.85
N GLY A 73 -0.72 2.81 21.75
CA GLY A 73 0.70 3.15 21.92
C GLY A 73 1.60 2.76 20.74
N HIS A 74 1.02 2.40 19.59
CA HIS A 74 1.72 2.09 18.35
C HIS A 74 1.33 3.07 17.26
N LYS A 75 2.19 3.20 16.24
CA LYS A 75 1.91 3.93 15.00
C LYS A 75 1.62 2.95 13.88
N LEU A 76 0.40 3.01 13.37
CA LEU A 76 -0.01 2.26 12.18
C LEU A 76 0.10 3.20 10.98
N ASN A 77 1.11 3.01 10.14
CA ASN A 77 1.22 3.67 8.84
C ASN A 77 0.39 2.87 7.83
N LEU A 78 -0.82 3.33 7.52
CA LEU A 78 -1.68 2.73 6.50
C LEU A 78 -1.31 3.31 5.14
N LEU A 79 -0.95 2.44 4.20
CA LEU A 79 -0.70 2.77 2.81
C LEU A 79 -1.93 2.36 2.00
N ASP A 80 -2.84 3.31 1.78
CA ASP A 80 -4.07 3.10 1.02
C ASP A 80 -3.79 3.23 -0.47
N THR A 81 -4.04 2.16 -1.22
CA THR A 81 -3.69 2.10 -2.65
C THR A 81 -4.92 2.15 -3.56
N PRO A 82 -4.77 2.57 -4.82
CA PRO A 82 -5.77 2.32 -5.85
C PRO A 82 -6.10 0.83 -6.01
N GLY A 83 -7.33 0.53 -6.41
CA GLY A 83 -7.76 -0.85 -6.75
C GLY A 83 -7.83 -1.14 -8.25
N PHE A 84 -7.66 -0.12 -9.10
CA PHE A 84 -7.70 -0.26 -10.55
C PHE A 84 -6.30 -0.47 -11.12
N THR A 85 -6.19 -1.38 -12.10
CA THR A 85 -4.91 -1.78 -12.72
C THR A 85 -4.18 -0.66 -13.44
N ASP A 86 -4.93 0.35 -13.90
CA ASP A 86 -4.43 1.57 -14.53
C ASP A 86 -3.45 2.34 -13.61
N PHE A 87 -3.61 2.24 -12.30
CA PHE A 87 -2.80 2.94 -11.30
C PHE A 87 -1.86 1.98 -10.53
N VAL A 88 -1.46 0.88 -11.17
CA VAL A 88 -0.58 -0.13 -10.56
C VAL A 88 0.76 0.45 -10.08
N GLY A 89 1.25 1.54 -10.69
CA GLY A 89 2.46 2.22 -10.24
C GLY A 89 2.39 2.63 -8.77
N GLU A 90 1.21 3.08 -8.31
CA GLU A 90 0.97 3.46 -6.92
C GLU A 90 1.04 2.26 -5.98
N VAL A 91 0.46 1.12 -6.40
CA VAL A 91 0.51 -0.14 -5.65
C VAL A 91 1.95 -0.65 -5.54
N ARG A 92 2.73 -0.59 -6.63
CA ARG A 92 4.14 -1.01 -6.64
C ARG A 92 4.99 -0.19 -5.68
N SER A 93 4.77 1.13 -5.66
CA SER A 93 5.45 2.03 -4.71
C SER A 93 5.10 1.70 -3.26
N ALA A 94 3.83 1.41 -2.96
CA ALA A 94 3.36 1.09 -1.62
C ALA A 94 3.90 -0.24 -1.08
N VAL A 95 3.79 -1.31 -1.90
CA VAL A 95 4.25 -2.66 -1.53
C VAL A 95 5.75 -2.65 -1.24
N ARG A 96 6.55 -1.89 -2.00
CA ARG A 96 8.00 -1.79 -1.80
C ARG A 96 8.37 -1.29 -0.41
N VAL A 97 7.55 -0.46 0.22
CA VAL A 97 7.84 0.19 1.51
C VAL A 97 6.98 -0.32 2.67
N ALA A 98 6.13 -1.31 2.46
CA ALA A 98 5.37 -1.96 3.51
C ALA A 98 6.16 -3.08 4.19
N ASP A 99 5.78 -3.42 5.43
CA ASP A 99 6.29 -4.58 6.16
C ASP A 99 5.25 -5.71 6.25
N GLY A 100 3.97 -5.37 6.04
CA GLY A 100 2.89 -6.34 5.91
C GLY A 100 1.79 -5.85 4.97
N ALA A 101 0.96 -6.77 4.51
CA ALA A 101 -0.15 -6.48 3.60
C ALA A 101 -1.50 -6.86 4.22
N VAL A 102 -2.53 -6.07 3.92
CA VAL A 102 -3.93 -6.41 4.18
C VAL A 102 -4.63 -6.48 2.83
N VAL A 103 -4.99 -7.70 2.42
CA VAL A 103 -5.69 -7.96 1.17
C VAL A 103 -7.19 -7.97 1.44
N LEU A 104 -7.91 -6.97 0.96
CA LEU A 104 -9.36 -6.93 1.09
C LEU A 104 -10.01 -7.71 -0.05
N VAL A 105 -11.03 -8.49 0.30
CA VAL A 105 -11.87 -9.22 -0.64
C VAL A 105 -13.32 -8.85 -0.35
N ASP A 106 -14.09 -8.55 -1.40
CA ASP A 106 -15.51 -8.23 -1.26
C ASP A 106 -16.30 -9.50 -0.91
N SER A 107 -17.12 -9.48 0.14
CA SER A 107 -17.89 -10.66 0.58
C SER A 107 -18.95 -11.13 -0.43
N VAL A 108 -19.35 -10.25 -1.36
CA VAL A 108 -20.31 -10.54 -2.43
C VAL A 108 -19.59 -10.96 -3.70
N GLY A 109 -18.57 -10.18 -4.12
CA GLY A 109 -17.80 -10.39 -5.35
C GLY A 109 -16.80 -11.54 -5.27
N GLY A 110 -16.29 -11.86 -4.08
CA GLY A 110 -15.30 -12.90 -3.87
C GLY A 110 -13.93 -12.55 -4.48
N VAL A 111 -13.18 -13.58 -4.87
CA VAL A 111 -11.85 -13.43 -5.49
C VAL A 111 -12.00 -12.98 -6.94
N GLU A 112 -11.38 -11.85 -7.27
CA GLU A 112 -11.39 -11.25 -8.60
C GLU A 112 -9.97 -11.15 -9.18
N VAL A 113 -9.83 -10.87 -10.48
CA VAL A 113 -8.51 -10.71 -11.16
C VAL A 113 -7.62 -9.68 -10.45
N GLY A 114 -8.19 -8.60 -9.94
CA GLY A 114 -7.43 -7.61 -9.16
C GLY A 114 -6.87 -8.18 -7.86
N THR A 115 -7.58 -9.14 -7.25
CA THR A 115 -7.12 -9.85 -6.05
C THR A 115 -5.92 -10.73 -6.37
N GLU A 116 -5.94 -11.46 -7.48
CA GLU A 116 -4.80 -12.28 -7.93
C GLU A 116 -3.55 -11.43 -8.21
N LEU A 117 -3.73 -10.27 -8.85
CA LEU A 117 -2.61 -9.37 -9.14
C LEU A 117 -1.95 -8.84 -7.87
N VAL A 118 -2.74 -8.36 -6.90
CA VAL A 118 -2.17 -7.83 -5.65
C VAL A 118 -1.59 -8.93 -4.76
N TRP A 119 -2.12 -10.15 -4.87
CA TRP A 119 -1.54 -11.33 -4.23
C TRP A 119 -0.13 -11.59 -4.75
N GLY A 120 0.05 -11.60 -6.08
CA GLY A 120 1.36 -11.75 -6.70
C GLY A 120 2.35 -10.64 -6.35
N TYR A 121 1.86 -9.40 -6.12
CA TYR A 121 2.73 -8.32 -5.64
C TYR A 121 3.21 -8.56 -4.21
N ALA A 122 2.36 -9.07 -3.33
CA ALA A 122 2.77 -9.46 -1.98
C ALA A 122 3.77 -10.63 -2.02
N ASP A 123 3.64 -11.57 -2.96
CA ASP A 123 4.59 -12.67 -3.16
C ASP A 123 5.97 -12.19 -3.62
N GLU A 124 6.03 -11.25 -4.56
CA GLU A 124 7.28 -10.69 -5.08
C GLU A 124 8.15 -10.08 -3.97
N TYR A 125 7.52 -9.42 -3.00
CA TYR A 125 8.19 -8.81 -1.84
C TYR A 125 8.17 -9.70 -0.59
N LYS A 126 7.64 -10.92 -0.69
CA LYS A 126 7.49 -11.87 0.43
C LYS A 126 6.83 -11.25 1.66
N LEU A 127 5.82 -10.39 1.45
CA LEU A 127 5.14 -9.71 2.54
C LEU A 127 4.25 -10.69 3.32
N PRO A 128 4.40 -10.75 4.66
CA PRO A 128 3.39 -11.30 5.55
C PRO A 128 2.07 -10.60 5.31
N ARG A 129 0.97 -11.34 5.24
CA ARG A 129 -0.32 -10.78 4.83
C ARG A 129 -1.49 -11.32 5.62
N LEU A 130 -2.48 -10.48 5.82
CA LEU A 130 -3.80 -10.83 6.33
C LEU A 130 -4.82 -10.70 5.19
N VAL A 131 -5.90 -11.47 5.24
CA VAL A 131 -7.06 -11.28 4.38
C VAL A 131 -8.23 -10.72 5.18
N VAL A 132 -8.90 -9.72 4.61
CA VAL A 132 -10.09 -9.11 5.20
C VAL A 132 -11.26 -9.25 4.23
N ILE A 133 -12.22 -10.10 4.61
CA ILE A 133 -13.51 -10.22 3.93
C ILE A 133 -14.37 -9.03 4.34
N SER A 134 -14.47 -8.08 3.41
CA SER A 134 -15.11 -6.78 3.60
C SER A 134 -16.57 -6.79 3.18
N LYS A 135 -17.31 -5.77 3.62
CA LYS A 135 -18.72 -5.51 3.26
C LYS A 135 -19.72 -6.58 3.72
N MET A 136 -19.45 -7.18 4.88
CA MET A 136 -20.31 -8.21 5.48
C MET A 136 -21.76 -7.76 5.72
N GLU A 137 -22.04 -6.45 5.70
CA GLU A 137 -23.38 -5.89 5.82
C GLU A 137 -24.23 -5.98 4.54
N ARG A 138 -23.62 -6.30 3.40
CA ARG A 138 -24.30 -6.31 2.09
C ARG A 138 -25.18 -7.54 1.90
N ASP A 139 -26.23 -7.38 1.09
CA ASP A 139 -27.03 -8.50 0.63
C ASP A 139 -26.15 -9.51 -0.12
N ASN A 140 -26.35 -10.80 0.15
CA ASN A 140 -25.55 -11.91 -0.38
C ASN A 140 -24.08 -11.93 0.10
N ALA A 141 -23.72 -11.14 1.10
CA ALA A 141 -22.45 -11.34 1.80
C ALA A 141 -22.43 -12.74 2.43
N ASN A 142 -21.34 -13.47 2.22
CA ASN A 142 -21.15 -14.80 2.79
C ASN A 142 -19.67 -15.03 3.08
N PHE A 143 -19.35 -15.24 4.37
CA PHE A 143 -17.96 -15.39 4.83
C PHE A 143 -17.35 -16.72 4.36
N GLU A 144 -18.02 -17.84 4.64
CA GLU A 144 -17.52 -19.18 4.33
C GLU A 144 -17.30 -19.38 2.83
N ARG A 145 -18.24 -18.95 1.98
CA ARG A 145 -18.11 -19.02 0.53
C ARG A 145 -16.88 -18.25 0.03
N THR A 146 -16.62 -17.07 0.59
CA THR A 146 -15.46 -16.26 0.19
C THR A 146 -14.16 -16.85 0.73
N LEU A 147 -14.17 -17.42 1.94
CA LEU A 147 -13.05 -18.18 2.50
C LEU A 147 -12.70 -19.41 1.64
N ASP A 148 -13.71 -20.15 1.18
CA ASP A 148 -13.52 -21.28 0.28
C ASP A 148 -12.99 -20.84 -1.09
N ALA A 149 -13.48 -19.71 -1.63
CA ALA A 149 -12.96 -19.14 -2.87
C ALA A 149 -11.47 -18.77 -2.76
N LEU A 150 -11.05 -18.22 -1.62
CA LEU A 150 -9.64 -17.93 -1.32
C LEU A 150 -8.79 -19.19 -1.31
N ARG A 151 -9.26 -20.25 -0.62
CA ARG A 151 -8.59 -21.56 -0.54
C ARG A 151 -8.46 -22.24 -1.91
N GLN A 152 -9.40 -22.00 -2.81
CA GLN A 152 -9.37 -22.54 -4.18
C GLN A 152 -8.45 -21.74 -5.11
N ALA A 153 -8.42 -20.41 -4.96
CA ALA A 153 -7.67 -19.52 -5.85
C ALA A 153 -6.18 -19.47 -5.53
N PHE A 154 -5.81 -19.58 -4.24
CA PHE A 154 -4.44 -19.36 -3.79
C PHE A 154 -3.90 -20.54 -3.01
N SER A 155 -2.61 -20.82 -3.21
CA SER A 155 -1.86 -21.68 -2.29
C SER A 155 -1.61 -20.93 -0.99
N GLY A 156 -2.01 -21.51 0.14
CA GLY A 156 -1.76 -20.97 1.47
C GLY A 156 -2.64 -21.64 2.52
N HIS A 157 -2.21 -21.58 3.77
CA HIS A 157 -3.01 -22.06 4.90
C HIS A 157 -3.89 -20.90 5.40
N PHE A 158 -5.13 -20.82 4.91
CA PHE A 158 -6.10 -19.80 5.30
C PHE A 158 -6.83 -20.18 6.60
N VAL A 159 -6.57 -19.40 7.65
CA VAL A 159 -7.07 -19.67 9.00
C VAL A 159 -7.96 -18.50 9.45
N PRO A 160 -9.27 -18.71 9.69
CA PRO A 160 -10.10 -17.67 10.25
C PRO A 160 -9.64 -17.35 11.68
N LEU A 161 -9.33 -16.09 11.98
CA LEU A 161 -9.07 -15.63 13.36
C LEU A 161 -10.31 -15.06 14.02
N VAL A 162 -11.30 -14.69 13.20
CA VAL A 162 -12.62 -14.28 13.66
C VAL A 162 -13.72 -14.95 12.84
N LEU A 163 -14.88 -15.15 13.46
CA LEU A 163 -16.12 -15.52 12.76
C LEU A 163 -17.09 -14.33 12.74
N PRO A 164 -17.91 -14.16 11.70
CA PRO A 164 -18.92 -13.11 11.67
C PRO A 164 -20.03 -13.38 12.69
N LEU A 165 -20.47 -12.35 13.41
CA LEU A 165 -21.65 -12.44 14.26
C LEU A 165 -22.87 -11.86 13.51
N GLY A 166 -23.70 -12.77 12.98
CA GLY A 166 -24.79 -12.44 12.05
C GLY A 166 -24.30 -12.28 10.61
N GLU A 167 -25.24 -12.11 9.69
CA GLU A 167 -24.95 -11.98 8.25
C GLU A 167 -25.73 -10.81 7.64
N GLN A 168 -25.17 -10.20 6.59
CA GLN A 168 -25.82 -9.13 5.83
C GLN A 168 -26.31 -8.02 6.77
N SER A 169 -27.56 -7.57 6.65
CA SER A 169 -28.17 -6.57 7.53
C SER A 169 -28.17 -6.93 9.03
N SER A 170 -28.01 -8.21 9.40
CA SER A 170 -27.91 -8.67 10.79
C SER A 170 -26.48 -8.76 11.33
N PHE A 171 -25.47 -8.53 10.46
CA PHE A 171 -24.07 -8.48 10.85
C PHE A 171 -23.86 -7.35 11.87
N ARG A 172 -23.43 -7.72 13.08
CA ARG A 172 -23.36 -6.79 14.23
C ARG A 172 -22.02 -6.82 14.96
N GLY A 173 -21.08 -7.65 14.52
CA GLY A 173 -19.80 -7.82 15.18
C GLY A 173 -19.06 -9.06 14.70
N VAL A 174 -18.03 -9.42 15.44
CA VAL A 174 -17.19 -10.60 15.15
C VAL A 174 -16.93 -11.39 16.43
N ILE A 175 -16.63 -12.68 16.31
CA ILE A 175 -16.20 -13.52 17.42
C ILE A 175 -14.70 -13.74 17.29
N ASP A 176 -13.94 -13.28 18.29
CA ASP A 176 -12.51 -13.52 18.41
C ASP A 176 -12.26 -14.97 18.83
N LEU A 177 -11.69 -15.76 17.93
CA LEU A 177 -11.44 -17.18 18.14
C LEU A 177 -10.27 -17.47 19.08
N ILE A 178 -9.36 -16.49 19.29
CA ILE A 178 -8.21 -16.63 20.18
C ILE A 178 -8.65 -16.49 21.63
N ASN A 179 -9.44 -15.46 21.93
CA ASN A 179 -9.93 -15.16 23.27
C ASN A 179 -11.30 -15.79 23.58
N ARG A 180 -11.98 -16.38 22.59
CA ARG A 180 -13.36 -16.91 22.68
C ARG A 180 -14.35 -15.86 23.20
N GLN A 181 -14.34 -14.70 22.55
CA GLN A 181 -15.14 -13.55 22.97
C GLN A 181 -15.80 -12.85 21.78
N ALA A 182 -17.08 -12.51 21.90
CA ALA A 182 -17.76 -11.69 20.91
C ALA A 182 -17.35 -10.21 21.06
N ARG A 183 -17.18 -9.54 19.93
CA ARG A 183 -16.86 -8.11 19.81
C ARG A 183 -17.98 -7.43 19.01
N ILE A 184 -18.88 -6.76 19.72
CA ILE A 184 -20.15 -6.27 19.17
C ILE A 184 -20.11 -4.75 19.00
N GLY A 185 -20.72 -4.28 17.91
CA GLY A 185 -20.89 -2.87 17.62
C GLY A 185 -19.59 -2.14 17.26
N PRO A 186 -19.66 -0.82 17.05
CA PRO A 186 -18.56 -0.08 16.45
C PRO A 186 -17.27 -0.04 17.27
N LYS A 187 -17.38 -0.04 18.60
CA LYS A 187 -16.23 -0.03 19.49
C LYS A 187 -15.67 -1.43 19.80
N GLY A 188 -16.27 -2.48 19.23
CA GLY A 188 -15.90 -3.86 19.50
C GLY A 188 -16.09 -4.23 20.98
N GLU A 189 -17.24 -3.87 21.56
CA GLU A 189 -17.54 -4.13 22.97
C GLU A 189 -17.53 -5.64 23.23
N ALA A 190 -16.82 -6.04 24.28
CA ALA A 190 -16.69 -7.44 24.68
C ALA A 190 -18.02 -7.99 25.19
N ALA A 191 -18.44 -9.14 24.67
CA ALA A 191 -19.62 -9.88 25.08
C ALA A 191 -19.36 -11.38 25.03
N ASP A 192 -20.22 -12.15 25.70
CA ASP A 192 -20.17 -13.60 25.65
C ASP A 192 -20.54 -14.10 24.25
N VAL A 193 -19.96 -15.23 23.86
CA VAL A 193 -20.31 -15.92 22.60
C VAL A 193 -21.75 -16.43 22.72
N PRO A 194 -22.61 -16.21 21.71
CA PRO A 194 -23.95 -16.81 21.71
C PRO A 194 -23.86 -18.33 21.66
N GLY A 195 -24.55 -19.02 22.57
CA GLY A 195 -24.46 -20.48 22.69
C GLY A 195 -24.88 -21.27 21.44
N GLU A 196 -25.58 -20.65 20.49
CA GLU A 196 -25.91 -21.25 19.19
C GLU A 196 -24.67 -21.44 18.29
N MET A 197 -23.61 -20.65 18.51
CA MET A 197 -22.37 -20.69 17.73
C MET A 197 -21.24 -21.46 18.42
N ASP A 198 -21.43 -21.99 19.64
CA ASP A 198 -20.37 -22.66 20.42
C ASP A 198 -19.67 -23.76 19.62
N ASN A 199 -20.44 -24.62 18.94
CA ASN A 199 -19.87 -25.71 18.14
C ASN A 199 -19.05 -25.21 16.94
N GLU A 200 -19.50 -24.14 16.30
CA GLU A 200 -18.80 -23.53 15.16
C GLU A 200 -17.50 -22.86 15.61
N VAL A 201 -17.56 -22.13 16.73
CA VAL A 201 -16.41 -21.48 17.36
C VAL A 201 -15.36 -22.51 17.78
N GLU A 202 -15.74 -23.59 18.44
CA GLU A 202 -14.80 -24.64 18.84
C GLU A 202 -14.19 -25.34 17.61
N THR A 203 -14.98 -25.59 16.57
CA THR A 203 -14.47 -26.18 15.32
C THR A 203 -13.46 -25.26 14.61
N ALA A 204 -13.76 -23.96 14.50
CA ALA A 204 -12.85 -22.99 13.90
C ALA A 204 -11.61 -22.76 14.77
N ARG A 205 -11.76 -22.77 16.10
CA ARG A 205 -10.65 -22.60 17.04
C ARG A 205 -9.64 -23.74 16.95
N VAL A 206 -10.05 -24.98 16.67
CA VAL A 206 -9.10 -26.08 16.43
C VAL A 206 -8.12 -25.72 15.31
N GLN A 207 -8.59 -25.13 14.21
CA GLN A 207 -7.73 -24.68 13.11
C GLN A 207 -6.74 -23.59 13.56
N VAL A 208 -7.18 -22.67 14.43
CA VAL A 208 -6.33 -21.62 14.99
C VAL A 208 -5.22 -22.21 15.86
N VAL A 209 -5.56 -23.17 16.73
CA VAL A 209 -4.60 -23.82 17.64
C VAL A 209 -3.60 -24.67 16.87
N GLU A 210 -4.07 -25.42 15.86
CA GLU A 210 -3.22 -26.22 14.97
C GLU A 210 -2.23 -25.32 14.21
N ALA A 211 -2.71 -24.25 13.59
CA ALA A 211 -1.88 -23.29 12.88
C ALA A 211 -0.87 -22.57 13.80
N ALA A 212 -1.23 -22.32 15.05
CA ALA A 212 -0.31 -21.77 16.04
C ALA A 212 0.79 -22.76 16.40
N ALA A 213 0.44 -24.05 16.57
CA ALA A 213 1.37 -25.10 16.90
C ALA A 213 2.43 -25.29 15.80
N GLU A 214 2.04 -25.22 14.53
CA GLU A 214 2.96 -25.29 13.37
C GLU A 214 3.99 -24.14 13.29
N GLY A 215 3.74 -23.05 14.02
CA GLY A 215 4.63 -21.89 14.05
C GLY A 215 5.88 -22.06 14.91
N ASP A 216 5.92 -23.06 15.79
CA ASP A 216 6.94 -23.21 16.82
C ASP A 216 7.15 -24.70 17.18
N ASP A 217 8.38 -25.19 17.05
CA ASP A 217 8.74 -26.59 17.28
C ASP A 217 8.39 -27.07 18.71
N GLU A 218 8.39 -26.19 19.71
CA GLU A 218 7.97 -26.57 21.06
C GLU A 218 6.44 -26.73 21.15
N LEU A 219 5.70 -25.87 20.45
CA LEU A 219 4.23 -25.87 20.48
C LEU A 219 3.65 -27.05 19.72
N ILE A 220 4.27 -27.46 18.60
CA ILE A 220 3.82 -28.64 17.85
C ILE A 220 3.97 -29.93 18.68
N MET A 221 5.04 -30.07 19.46
CA MET A 221 5.22 -31.22 20.34
C MET A 221 4.14 -31.28 21.42
N LYS A 222 3.91 -30.16 22.13
CA LYS A 222 2.82 -30.07 23.13
C LYS A 222 1.46 -30.44 22.55
N TYR A 223 1.15 -29.92 21.36
CA TYR A 223 -0.11 -30.20 20.68
C TYR A 223 -0.27 -31.69 20.36
N LEU A 224 0.78 -32.34 19.83
CA LEU A 224 0.77 -33.78 19.51
C LEU A 224 0.69 -34.68 20.76
N GLU A 225 1.20 -34.22 21.89
CA GLU A 225 1.08 -34.88 23.20
C GLU A 225 -0.31 -34.68 23.84
N GLY A 226 -1.18 -33.86 23.23
CA GLY A 226 -2.53 -33.57 23.71
C GLY A 226 -2.59 -32.51 24.81
N GLU A 227 -1.53 -31.72 24.99
CA GLU A 227 -1.53 -30.60 25.94
C GLU A 227 -2.25 -29.38 25.36
N GLU A 228 -3.04 -28.68 26.19
CA GLU A 228 -3.70 -27.44 25.78
C GLU A 228 -2.72 -26.26 25.73
N LEU A 229 -2.67 -25.57 24.58
CA LEU A 229 -1.88 -24.35 24.44
C LEU A 229 -2.57 -23.16 25.12
N THR A 230 -1.79 -22.38 25.86
CA THR A 230 -2.25 -21.12 26.47
C THR A 230 -2.49 -20.05 25.40
N VAL A 231 -3.26 -19.00 25.73
CA VAL A 231 -3.52 -17.88 24.79
C VAL A 231 -2.22 -17.21 24.34
N GLU A 232 -1.26 -17.03 25.25
CA GLU A 232 0.04 -16.42 24.92
C GLU A 232 0.88 -17.31 23.99
N GLU A 233 0.86 -18.63 24.19
CA GLU A 233 1.51 -19.59 23.30
C GLU A 233 0.86 -19.59 21.91
N ILE A 234 -0.48 -19.57 21.84
CA ILE A 234 -1.22 -19.45 20.57
C ILE A 234 -0.81 -18.17 19.84
N LYS A 235 -0.78 -17.03 20.54
CA LYS A 235 -0.36 -15.75 19.94
C LYS A 235 1.07 -15.81 19.43
N ARG A 236 2.00 -16.36 20.20
CA ARG A 236 3.41 -16.51 19.81
C ARG A 236 3.57 -17.37 18.56
N GLY A 237 2.94 -18.54 18.54
CA GLY A 237 2.97 -19.47 17.42
C GLY A 237 2.38 -18.86 16.14
N LEU A 238 1.19 -18.26 16.23
CA LEU A 238 0.57 -17.56 15.10
C LEU A 238 1.44 -16.43 14.57
N LYS A 239 2.02 -15.60 15.44
CA LYS A 239 2.88 -14.48 15.02
C LYS A 239 4.07 -14.98 14.20
N ALA A 240 4.71 -16.07 14.63
CA ALA A 240 5.81 -16.69 13.88
C ALA A 240 5.33 -17.25 12.54
N ALA A 241 4.24 -18.02 12.53
CA ALA A 241 3.69 -18.63 11.33
C ALA A 241 3.23 -17.61 10.27
N ILE A 242 2.63 -16.49 10.70
CA ILE A 242 2.17 -15.40 9.84
C ILE A 242 3.36 -14.64 9.25
N ARG A 243 4.36 -14.30 10.07
CA ARG A 243 5.59 -13.64 9.62
C ARG A 243 6.34 -14.47 8.58
N ASP A 244 6.35 -15.78 8.73
CA ASP A 244 7.02 -16.68 7.79
C ASP A 244 6.16 -16.98 6.54
N GLY A 245 4.94 -16.43 6.46
CA GLY A 245 4.01 -16.63 5.35
C GLY A 245 3.40 -18.04 5.27
N LYS A 246 3.53 -18.85 6.32
CA LYS A 246 2.97 -20.21 6.39
C LYS A 246 1.46 -20.17 6.60
N VAL A 247 0.99 -19.21 7.41
CA VAL A 247 -0.41 -19.01 7.76
C VAL A 247 -0.86 -17.65 7.23
N VAL A 248 -2.02 -17.64 6.56
CA VAL A 248 -2.72 -16.42 6.16
C VAL A 248 -3.98 -16.29 7.02
N PRO A 249 -4.00 -15.36 7.99
CA PRO A 249 -5.15 -15.14 8.83
C PRO A 249 -6.25 -14.44 8.05
N VAL A 250 -7.49 -14.89 8.26
CA VAL A 250 -8.68 -14.36 7.62
C VAL A 250 -9.57 -13.70 8.67
N LEU A 251 -9.98 -12.48 8.37
CA LEU A 251 -10.90 -11.69 9.17
C LEU A 251 -12.08 -11.23 8.34
N CYS A 252 -13.11 -10.69 9.00
CA CYS A 252 -14.23 -10.06 8.33
C CYS A 252 -14.61 -8.73 8.98
N VAL A 253 -15.05 -7.78 8.16
CA VAL A 253 -15.39 -6.42 8.61
C VAL A 253 -16.53 -5.83 7.79
N SER A 254 -17.18 -4.82 8.37
CA SER A 254 -17.94 -3.81 7.63
C SER A 254 -17.32 -2.45 7.88
N GLY A 255 -16.55 -1.91 6.93
CA GLY A 255 -15.98 -0.57 7.07
C GLY A 255 -17.08 0.50 7.11
N ALA A 256 -18.13 0.35 6.30
CA ALA A 256 -19.24 1.30 6.22
C ALA A 256 -20.10 1.35 7.50
N ALA A 257 -20.36 0.21 8.13
CA ALA A 257 -21.06 0.14 9.42
C ALA A 257 -20.10 0.25 10.62
N ASN A 258 -18.80 0.36 10.36
CA ASN A 258 -17.71 0.35 11.35
C ASN A 258 -17.74 -0.87 12.28
N LEU A 259 -17.90 -2.09 11.75
CA LEU A 259 -17.97 -3.32 12.54
C LEU A 259 -16.73 -4.21 12.27
N GLY A 260 -16.14 -4.75 13.34
CA GLY A 260 -14.94 -5.59 13.26
C GLY A 260 -13.62 -4.84 13.04
N VAL A 261 -13.67 -3.51 12.89
CA VAL A 261 -12.50 -2.67 12.57
C VAL A 261 -11.49 -2.64 13.71
N VAL A 262 -11.95 -2.53 14.95
CA VAL A 262 -11.08 -2.61 16.14
C VAL A 262 -10.34 -3.95 16.21
N ALA A 263 -11.05 -5.07 15.99
CA ALA A 263 -10.44 -6.40 15.99
C ALA A 263 -9.38 -6.54 14.89
N LEU A 264 -9.61 -5.95 13.72
CA LEU A 264 -8.61 -5.89 12.66
C LEU A 264 -7.36 -5.07 13.07
N MET A 265 -7.53 -3.89 13.67
CA MET A 265 -6.39 -3.09 14.14
C MET A 265 -5.59 -3.81 15.24
N GLU A 266 -6.27 -4.50 16.15
CA GLU A 266 -5.62 -5.36 17.15
C GLU A 266 -4.81 -6.48 16.49
N THR A 267 -5.39 -7.16 15.50
CA THR A 267 -4.74 -8.23 14.74
C THR A 267 -3.52 -7.73 13.98
N ILE A 268 -3.60 -6.54 13.37
CA ILE A 268 -2.45 -5.91 12.70
C ILE A 268 -1.30 -5.68 13.69
N LEU A 269 -1.59 -5.17 14.89
CA LEU A 269 -0.55 -4.93 15.90
C LEU A 269 0.07 -6.23 16.43
N ASP A 270 -0.77 -7.21 16.72
CA ASP A 270 -0.36 -8.47 17.35
C ASP A 270 0.45 -9.35 16.37
N TYR A 271 0.09 -9.37 15.08
CA TYR A 271 0.58 -10.39 14.15
C TYR A 271 1.37 -9.90 12.94
N LEU A 272 1.13 -8.68 12.44
CA LEU A 272 1.99 -8.14 11.37
C LEU A 272 3.32 -7.65 11.95
N PRO A 273 4.43 -7.80 11.21
CA PRO A 273 5.75 -7.47 11.73
C PRO A 273 5.91 -5.96 11.91
N SER A 274 6.63 -5.58 12.98
CA SER A 274 7.31 -4.29 13.01
C SER A 274 8.45 -4.23 11.99
N PRO A 275 8.93 -3.04 11.61
CA PRO A 275 10.16 -2.91 10.82
C PRO A 275 11.37 -3.65 11.41
N ALA A 276 11.47 -3.75 12.75
CA ALA A 276 12.53 -4.52 13.42
C ALA A 276 12.39 -6.04 13.20
N GLU A 277 11.16 -6.53 13.00
CA GLU A 277 10.84 -7.95 12.79
C GLU A 277 10.75 -8.33 11.31
N ALA A 278 10.69 -7.36 10.40
CA ALA A 278 10.59 -7.58 8.94
C ALA A 278 11.90 -8.11 8.31
N GLY A 279 13.00 -8.09 9.06
CA GLY A 279 14.33 -8.51 8.59
C GLY A 279 15.07 -7.40 7.84
N PRO A 280 16.36 -7.62 7.52
CA PRO A 280 17.19 -6.62 6.87
C PRO A 280 16.82 -6.43 5.40
N VAL A 281 16.89 -5.18 4.92
CA VAL A 281 16.80 -4.89 3.49
C VAL A 281 18.18 -5.03 2.86
N VAL A 282 18.28 -5.65 1.69
CA VAL A 282 19.55 -5.76 0.96
C VAL A 282 19.75 -4.49 0.13
N ALA A 283 20.76 -3.71 0.50
CA ALA A 283 21.26 -2.59 -0.29
C ALA A 283 22.47 -3.02 -1.13
N SER A 284 22.91 -2.17 -2.06
CA SER A 284 24.12 -2.39 -2.84
C SER A 284 25.09 -1.21 -2.72
N SER A 285 26.39 -1.49 -2.67
CA SER A 285 27.41 -0.44 -2.70
C SER A 285 27.55 0.14 -4.12
N PRO A 286 27.49 1.47 -4.33
CA PRO A 286 27.72 2.07 -5.64
C PRO A 286 29.10 1.78 -6.23
N ALA A 287 30.11 1.56 -5.37
CA ALA A 287 31.50 1.39 -5.80
C ALA A 287 31.81 -0.07 -6.22
N THR A 288 31.30 -1.05 -5.48
CA THR A 288 31.63 -2.47 -5.68
C THR A 288 30.47 -3.30 -6.24
N GLN A 289 29.24 -2.77 -6.22
CA GLN A 289 28.00 -3.50 -6.48
C GLN A 289 27.79 -4.71 -5.56
N ALA A 290 28.52 -4.78 -4.43
CA ALA A 290 28.32 -5.84 -3.45
C ALA A 290 27.04 -5.59 -2.65
N ASP A 291 26.35 -6.69 -2.34
CA ASP A 291 25.17 -6.70 -1.49
C ASP A 291 25.55 -6.45 -0.02
N GLU A 292 24.80 -5.59 0.64
CA GLU A 292 24.97 -5.21 2.04
C GLU A 292 23.60 -5.24 2.75
N PRO A 293 23.39 -6.13 3.73
CA PRO A 293 22.16 -6.14 4.52
C PRO A 293 22.13 -4.96 5.49
N LEU A 294 21.02 -4.24 5.51
CA LEU A 294 20.78 -3.12 6.44
C LEU A 294 19.65 -3.49 7.39
N GLU A 295 19.95 -3.49 8.68
CA GLU A 295 18.97 -3.69 9.74
C GLU A 295 18.20 -2.40 10.03
N ALA A 296 16.91 -2.54 10.35
CA ALA A 296 16.07 -1.47 10.85
C ALA A 296 16.47 -1.12 12.29
N SER A 297 17.48 -0.27 12.43
CA SER A 297 18.01 0.18 13.71
C SER A 297 18.42 1.63 13.67
N ASP A 298 18.04 2.39 14.68
CA ASP A 298 18.42 3.80 14.86
C ASP A 298 19.93 3.99 15.08
N ALA A 299 20.62 2.95 15.55
CA ALA A 299 22.07 2.97 15.74
C ALA A 299 22.85 2.84 14.41
N GLY A 300 22.17 2.47 13.32
CA GLY A 300 22.74 2.36 11.99
C GLY A 300 23.05 3.71 11.35
N LEU A 301 23.73 3.67 10.21
CA LEU A 301 23.90 4.85 9.35
C LEU A 301 22.65 5.07 8.51
N LEU A 302 22.32 6.33 8.26
CA LEU A 302 21.13 6.70 7.51
C LEU A 302 21.10 6.00 6.15
N ALA A 303 20.00 5.31 5.86
CA ALA A 303 19.61 4.86 4.54
C ALA A 303 18.08 4.98 4.41
N ALA A 304 17.61 5.78 3.45
CA ALA A 304 16.20 6.00 3.19
C ALA A 304 15.90 5.92 1.69
N LEU A 305 14.76 5.33 1.33
CA LEU A 305 14.30 5.19 -0.04
C LEU A 305 13.19 6.19 -0.31
N VAL A 306 13.35 7.04 -1.33
CA VAL A 306 12.26 7.85 -1.87
C VAL A 306 11.41 6.96 -2.77
N PHE A 307 10.17 6.69 -2.38
CA PHE A 307 9.30 5.76 -3.11
C PHE A 307 8.17 6.45 -3.86
N LYS A 308 7.90 7.73 -3.58
CA LYS A 308 6.91 8.52 -4.28
C LYS A 308 7.28 9.99 -4.25
N THR A 309 6.99 10.69 -5.34
CA THR A 309 7.11 12.15 -5.44
C THR A 309 5.78 12.68 -5.93
N MET A 310 5.29 13.75 -5.33
CA MET A 310 4.05 14.40 -5.75
C MET A 310 4.24 15.91 -5.88
N ALA A 311 3.48 16.51 -6.80
CA ALA A 311 3.38 17.95 -6.90
C ALA A 311 2.36 18.49 -5.89
N ASP A 312 2.85 19.25 -4.91
CA ASP A 312 2.05 20.01 -3.95
C ASP A 312 1.92 21.49 -4.40
N PRO A 313 0.70 22.07 -4.41
CA PRO A 313 0.49 23.45 -4.84
C PRO A 313 1.22 24.52 -4.01
N PHE A 314 1.53 24.23 -2.74
CA PHE A 314 2.09 25.19 -1.79
C PHE A 314 3.60 25.07 -1.65
N VAL A 315 4.11 23.83 -1.58
CA VAL A 315 5.53 23.56 -1.33
C VAL A 315 6.30 23.08 -2.56
N GLY A 316 5.62 22.85 -3.68
CA GLY A 316 6.21 22.39 -4.93
C GLY A 316 6.42 20.88 -4.90
N LYS A 317 7.66 20.42 -5.03
CA LYS A 317 7.97 18.98 -5.01
C LYS A 317 7.97 18.46 -3.57
N LEU A 318 7.09 17.51 -3.29
CA LEU A 318 7.02 16.77 -2.03
C LEU A 318 7.43 15.31 -2.28
N SER A 319 8.50 14.86 -1.63
CA SER A 319 9.03 13.52 -1.78
C SER A 319 8.76 12.71 -0.53
N LEU A 320 8.10 11.57 -0.71
CA LEU A 320 7.77 10.59 0.32
C LEU A 320 8.89 9.54 0.35
N PHE A 321 9.32 9.20 1.57
CA PHE A 321 10.41 8.26 1.77
C PHE A 321 10.18 7.39 3.02
N ARG A 322 10.80 6.21 3.01
CA ARG A 322 10.91 5.32 4.16
C ARG A 322 12.36 5.27 4.63
N VAL A 323 12.59 5.43 5.93
CA VAL A 323 13.91 5.21 6.55
C VAL A 323 14.07 3.71 6.79
N TYR A 324 15.13 3.11 6.27
CA TYR A 324 15.44 1.68 6.45
C TYR A 324 16.50 1.44 7.51
N SER A 325 17.45 2.36 7.69
CA SER A 325 18.47 2.27 8.74
C SER A 325 18.87 3.67 9.20
N GLY A 326 19.31 3.79 10.45
CA GLY A 326 19.60 5.05 11.12
C GLY A 326 18.34 5.91 11.33
N MET A 327 18.57 7.19 11.62
CA MET A 327 17.50 8.18 11.81
C MET A 327 17.64 9.32 10.81
N LEU A 328 16.51 9.87 10.36
CA LEU A 328 16.48 11.10 9.58
C LEU A 328 15.97 12.25 10.45
N VAL A 329 16.85 13.22 10.69
CA VAL A 329 16.55 14.42 11.50
C VAL A 329 16.18 15.58 10.59
N SER A 330 15.20 16.40 10.99
CA SER A 330 14.84 17.64 10.28
C SER A 330 16.02 18.62 10.23
N ASP A 331 16.03 19.47 9.20
CA ASP A 331 17.07 20.49 8.98
C ASP A 331 18.50 19.92 8.82
N SER A 332 18.61 18.66 8.38
CA SER A 332 19.86 17.95 8.16
C SER A 332 20.32 17.95 6.69
N ARG A 333 21.51 17.39 6.45
CA ARG A 333 22.04 17.15 5.11
C ARG A 333 22.17 15.66 4.88
N VAL A 334 21.79 15.22 3.69
CA VAL A 334 21.85 13.82 3.28
C VAL A 334 22.55 13.70 1.94
N TRP A 335 23.07 12.52 1.66
CA TRP A 335 23.71 12.21 0.40
C TRP A 335 22.78 11.38 -0.49
N ASN A 336 22.47 11.87 -1.69
CA ASN A 336 21.79 11.07 -2.70
C ASN A 336 22.83 10.24 -3.46
N SER A 337 22.86 8.93 -3.21
CA SER A 337 23.86 8.03 -3.77
C SER A 337 23.68 7.76 -5.27
N ARG A 338 22.45 7.87 -5.80
CA ARG A 338 22.17 7.66 -7.23
C ARG A 338 22.50 8.90 -8.07
N ARG A 339 22.39 10.08 -7.47
CA ARG A 339 22.67 11.38 -8.12
C ARG A 339 24.09 11.88 -7.86
N ASN A 340 24.80 11.29 -6.90
CA ASN A 340 26.13 11.73 -6.49
C ASN A 340 26.11 13.22 -6.03
N ALA A 341 25.06 13.59 -5.29
CA ALA A 341 24.74 14.95 -4.90
C ALA A 341 24.33 15.04 -3.42
N GLU A 342 24.64 16.17 -2.78
CA GLU A 342 24.19 16.48 -1.41
C GLU A 342 22.83 17.19 -1.47
N ASP A 343 21.87 16.72 -0.68
CA ASP A 343 20.56 17.33 -0.51
C ASP A 343 20.41 17.89 0.90
N ARG A 344 19.77 19.06 0.99
CA ARG A 344 19.38 19.65 2.26
C ARG A 344 17.94 19.30 2.56
N ILE A 345 17.72 18.60 3.67
CA ILE A 345 16.40 18.27 4.18
C ILE A 345 15.96 19.40 5.09
N GLY A 346 14.82 20.02 4.80
CA GLY A 346 14.21 21.00 5.70
C GLY A 346 13.40 20.33 6.81
N GLN A 347 12.27 20.92 7.14
CA GLN A 347 11.26 20.29 8.00
C GLN A 347 10.76 18.98 7.38
N ILE A 348 10.73 17.93 8.19
CA ILE A 348 10.13 16.64 7.83
C ILE A 348 8.70 16.59 8.34
N PHE A 349 7.85 15.91 7.56
CA PHE A 349 6.43 15.73 7.85
C PHE A 349 6.07 14.24 7.83
N VAL A 350 5.11 13.88 8.66
CA VAL A 350 4.31 12.67 8.49
C VAL A 350 3.02 13.09 7.77
N MET A 351 2.71 12.43 6.66
CA MET A 351 1.52 12.76 5.86
C MET A 351 0.31 12.00 6.38
N ARG A 352 -0.82 12.69 6.60
CA ARG A 352 -2.13 12.09 6.83
C ARG A 352 -3.10 12.59 5.76
N GLY A 353 -3.19 11.84 4.66
CA GLY A 353 -3.82 12.35 3.45
C GLY A 353 -3.14 13.64 3.00
N LYS A 354 -3.92 14.73 2.89
CA LYS A 354 -3.40 16.07 2.57
C LYS A 354 -2.77 16.82 3.75
N GLU A 355 -3.00 16.38 4.99
CA GLU A 355 -2.47 17.06 6.17
C GLU A 355 -0.98 16.74 6.37
N GLN A 356 -0.18 17.77 6.59
CA GLN A 356 1.26 17.66 6.86
C GLN A 356 1.50 17.82 8.37
N LEU A 357 1.89 16.75 9.05
CA LEU A 357 2.17 16.75 10.48
C LEU A 357 3.68 16.88 10.71
N PRO A 358 4.21 18.04 11.14
CA PRO A 358 5.65 18.21 11.33
C PRO A 358 6.18 17.32 12.45
N VAL A 359 7.36 16.75 12.24
CA VAL A 359 8.09 15.91 13.20
C VAL A 359 9.56 16.31 13.26
N ALA A 360 10.20 16.19 14.42
CA ALA A 360 11.62 16.55 14.55
C ALA A 360 12.53 15.55 13.85
N GLN A 361 12.20 14.25 13.93
CA GLN A 361 12.97 13.16 13.37
C GLN A 361 12.08 11.96 13.01
N LEU A 362 12.61 11.06 12.19
CA LEU A 362 12.03 9.76 11.86
C LEU A 362 13.02 8.65 12.19
N HIS A 363 12.52 7.64 12.89
CA HIS A 363 13.26 6.44 13.27
C HIS A 363 13.39 5.45 12.12
N ALA A 364 14.29 4.48 12.26
CA ALA A 364 14.39 3.38 11.32
C ALA A 364 13.04 2.66 11.22
N GLY A 365 12.61 2.39 9.99
CA GLY A 365 11.31 1.81 9.68
C GLY A 365 10.20 2.83 9.42
N ASP A 366 10.31 4.09 9.86
CA ASP A 366 9.21 5.05 9.72
C ASP A 366 9.13 5.67 8.31
N ILE A 367 7.95 6.20 7.99
CA ILE A 367 7.61 6.83 6.71
C ILE A 367 7.31 8.31 6.93
N GLY A 368 7.86 9.16 6.06
CA GLY A 368 7.54 10.57 6.04
C GLY A 368 7.78 11.22 4.70
N ALA A 369 7.76 12.55 4.70
CA ALA A 369 7.89 13.37 3.53
C ALA A 369 8.72 14.61 3.82
N ALA A 370 9.39 15.13 2.79
CA ALA A 370 10.07 16.40 2.84
C ALA A 370 9.89 17.13 1.52
N ALA A 371 9.79 18.46 1.60
CA ALA A 371 9.68 19.32 0.44
C ALA A 371 11.07 19.83 0.01
N LYS A 372 11.16 20.27 -1.26
CA LYS A 372 12.32 21.00 -1.79
C LYS A 372 13.65 20.24 -1.72
N MET A 373 13.60 18.92 -1.86
CA MET A 373 14.79 18.14 -2.18
C MET A 373 15.23 18.50 -3.62
N GLY A 374 16.53 18.70 -3.83
CA GLY A 374 17.11 19.24 -5.06
C GLY A 374 16.93 18.31 -6.26
N GLU A 375 17.89 17.41 -6.48
CA GLU A 375 17.90 16.50 -7.64
C GLU A 375 17.25 15.14 -7.34
N THR A 376 16.77 14.95 -6.12
CA THR A 376 16.17 13.69 -5.67
C THR A 376 14.85 13.39 -6.39
N ASN A 377 14.72 12.16 -6.88
CA ASN A 377 13.52 11.65 -7.56
C ASN A 377 13.02 10.34 -6.93
N THR A 378 11.83 9.91 -7.35
CA THR A 378 11.28 8.58 -7.01
C THR A 378 12.27 7.48 -7.40
N GLY A 379 12.54 6.57 -6.47
CA GLY A 379 13.51 5.49 -6.59
C GLY A 379 14.95 5.87 -6.19
N ASP A 380 15.22 7.10 -5.76
CA ASP A 380 16.54 7.49 -5.27
C ASP A 380 16.75 7.07 -3.80
N THR A 381 18.01 6.88 -3.42
CA THR A 381 18.42 6.54 -2.06
C THR A 381 19.13 7.70 -1.40
N LEU A 382 18.65 8.09 -0.22
CA LEU A 382 19.24 9.11 0.65
C LEU A 382 20.02 8.40 1.76
N CYS A 383 21.28 8.72 1.95
CA CYS A 383 22.15 8.02 2.89
C CYS A 383 23.18 8.93 3.55
N ALA A 384 23.95 8.37 4.48
CA ALA A 384 25.12 9.04 5.03
C ALA A 384 26.24 9.11 3.99
N ARG A 385 26.83 10.30 3.77
CA ARG A 385 27.95 10.47 2.83
C ARG A 385 29.15 9.53 3.02
N PRO A 386 29.61 9.19 4.25
CA PRO A 386 30.71 8.25 4.42
C PRO A 386 30.33 6.78 4.14
N HIS A 387 29.05 6.49 3.97
CA HIS A 387 28.52 5.14 3.71
C HIS A 387 27.48 5.19 2.58
N PRO A 388 27.94 5.38 1.33
CA PRO A 388 27.04 5.45 0.20
C PRO A 388 26.48 4.06 -0.11
N VAL A 389 25.15 3.93 -0.08
CA VAL A 389 24.40 2.70 -0.38
C VAL A 389 23.26 2.99 -1.36
N ILE A 390 22.83 2.00 -2.13
CA ILE A 390 21.67 2.05 -3.01
C ILE A 390 20.66 1.01 -2.56
N LEU A 391 19.49 1.48 -2.14
CA LEU A 391 18.33 0.64 -1.86
C LEU A 391 17.64 0.27 -3.19
N PRO A 392 17.13 -0.96 -3.33
CA PRO A 392 16.35 -1.35 -4.52
C PRO A 392 15.14 -0.42 -4.69
N PRO A 393 14.94 0.24 -5.84
CA PRO A 393 13.75 1.05 -6.08
C PRO A 393 12.51 0.16 -6.30
N PRO A 394 11.28 0.72 -6.29
CA PRO A 394 10.11 0.00 -6.76
C PRO A 394 10.26 -0.39 -8.23
N THR A 395 9.80 -1.59 -8.59
CA THR A 395 9.77 -2.07 -9.98
C THR A 395 8.45 -1.69 -10.62
N TYR A 396 8.51 -1.00 -11.76
CA TYR A 396 7.33 -0.52 -12.49
C TYR A 396 7.13 -1.32 -13.78
N PRO A 397 5.88 -1.68 -14.14
CA PRO A 397 5.59 -2.28 -15.43
C PRO A 397 5.76 -1.26 -16.56
N ALA A 398 6.10 -1.76 -17.76
CA ALA A 398 6.12 -0.94 -18.96
C ALA A 398 4.70 -0.50 -19.36
N PRO A 399 4.54 0.72 -19.92
CA PRO A 399 3.26 1.21 -20.39
C PRO A 399 2.70 0.32 -21.50
N ARG A 400 1.36 0.19 -21.55
CA ARG A 400 0.63 -0.69 -22.48
C ARG A 400 -0.33 0.06 -23.41
N PHE A 401 -0.52 1.35 -23.17
CA PHE A 401 -1.44 2.19 -23.92
C PHE A 401 -0.72 3.49 -24.32
N SER A 402 -0.98 3.98 -25.53
CA SER A 402 -0.30 5.16 -26.09
C SER A 402 -1.27 6.05 -26.85
N VAL A 403 -1.17 7.36 -26.63
CA VAL A 403 -1.93 8.39 -27.34
C VAL A 403 -1.02 9.49 -27.87
N ALA A 404 -1.40 10.12 -28.97
CA ALA A 404 -0.77 11.37 -29.38
C ALA A 404 -1.44 12.52 -28.64
N VAL A 405 -0.64 13.39 -28.04
CA VAL A 405 -1.12 14.59 -27.33
C VAL A 405 -0.75 15.85 -28.09
N GLU A 406 -1.72 16.75 -28.25
CA GLU A 406 -1.55 18.03 -28.93
C GLU A 406 -2.06 19.17 -28.03
N PRO A 407 -1.38 20.32 -27.99
CA PRO A 407 -1.80 21.44 -27.16
C PRO A 407 -3.10 22.06 -27.70
N LYS A 408 -4.05 22.41 -26.82
CA LYS A 408 -5.30 23.09 -27.22
C LYS A 408 -5.04 24.49 -27.76
N THR A 409 -4.03 25.17 -27.23
CA THR A 409 -3.67 26.54 -27.62
C THR A 409 -2.16 26.71 -27.87
N GLN A 410 -1.76 27.81 -28.49
CA GLN A 410 -0.33 28.13 -28.66
C GLN A 410 0.38 28.35 -27.32
N ALA A 411 -0.33 28.85 -26.30
CA ALA A 411 0.22 29.02 -24.95
C ALA A 411 0.50 27.67 -24.26
N ASP A 412 -0.36 26.68 -24.47
CA ASP A 412 -0.17 25.30 -23.97
C ASP A 412 1.06 24.66 -24.60
N SER A 413 1.31 24.90 -25.89
CA SER A 413 2.44 24.33 -26.64
C SER A 413 3.79 24.61 -25.98
N ALA A 414 4.00 25.83 -25.48
CA ALA A 414 5.24 26.22 -24.81
C ALA A 414 5.46 25.52 -23.46
N LYS A 415 4.38 25.08 -22.80
CA LYS A 415 4.42 24.47 -21.46
C LYS A 415 4.24 22.94 -21.49
N MET A 416 3.80 22.38 -22.61
CA MET A 416 3.47 20.96 -22.75
C MET A 416 4.64 20.04 -22.38
N GLY A 417 5.82 20.20 -22.98
CA GLY A 417 6.98 19.35 -22.68
C GLY A 417 7.39 19.34 -21.19
N PRO A 418 7.59 20.52 -20.56
CA PRO A 418 7.84 20.60 -19.12
C PRO A 418 6.75 19.97 -18.25
N THR A 419 5.47 20.15 -18.60
CA THR A 419 4.35 19.54 -17.85
C THR A 419 4.34 18.01 -17.98
N LEU A 420 4.51 17.47 -19.18
CA LEU A 420 4.59 16.02 -19.39
C LEU A 420 5.76 15.40 -18.64
N THR A 421 6.90 16.10 -18.57
CA THR A 421 8.06 15.66 -17.78
C THR A 421 7.73 15.59 -16.30
N ARG A 422 7.07 16.62 -15.74
CA ARG A 422 6.65 16.63 -14.33
C ARG A 422 5.63 15.53 -14.01
N LEU A 423 4.71 15.24 -14.93
CA LEU A 423 3.76 14.14 -14.76
C LEU A 423 4.48 12.79 -14.74
N ALA A 424 5.46 12.57 -15.61
CA ALA A 424 6.29 11.35 -15.62
C ALA A 424 7.23 11.24 -14.39
N GLU A 425 7.64 12.36 -13.81
CA GLU A 425 8.39 12.37 -12.53
C GLU A 425 7.51 11.99 -11.33
N GLU A 426 6.22 12.36 -11.35
CA GLU A 426 5.22 11.97 -10.35
C GLU A 426 4.84 10.50 -10.47
N ASP A 427 4.64 10.01 -11.70
CA ASP A 427 4.28 8.62 -12.00
C ASP A 427 5.29 7.94 -12.95
N PRO A 428 6.18 7.08 -12.43
CA PRO A 428 7.16 6.33 -13.24
C PRO A 428 6.56 5.34 -14.24
N THR A 429 5.25 5.08 -14.22
CA THR A 429 4.56 4.27 -15.23
C THR A 429 4.05 5.12 -16.40
N LEU A 430 4.10 6.44 -16.29
CA LEU A 430 3.79 7.38 -17.37
C LEU A 430 5.07 7.81 -18.10
N HIS A 431 5.08 7.63 -19.42
CA HIS A 431 6.22 7.95 -20.28
C HIS A 431 5.77 8.89 -21.39
N TRP A 432 6.66 9.76 -21.85
CA TRP A 432 6.38 10.58 -23.02
C TRP A 432 7.61 10.67 -23.93
N ARG A 433 7.36 10.81 -25.23
CA ARG A 433 8.41 10.94 -26.26
C ARG A 433 7.92 11.74 -27.45
N LEU A 434 8.86 12.33 -28.19
CA LEU A 434 8.59 12.92 -29.50
C LEU A 434 8.87 11.86 -30.58
N GLU A 435 7.87 11.51 -31.38
CA GLU A 435 8.04 10.60 -32.52
C GLU A 435 8.70 11.36 -33.69
N PRO A 436 9.95 11.05 -34.09
CA PRO A 436 10.66 11.84 -35.10
C PRO A 436 10.00 11.81 -36.46
N SER A 437 9.35 10.69 -36.81
CA SER A 437 8.78 10.46 -38.13
C SER A 437 7.50 11.27 -38.37
N THR A 438 6.71 11.48 -37.32
CA THR A 438 5.39 12.16 -37.39
C THR A 438 5.39 13.51 -36.69
N SER A 439 6.47 13.83 -35.96
CA SER A 439 6.60 15.00 -35.07
C SER A 439 5.48 15.09 -34.02
N GLN A 440 4.86 13.97 -33.65
CA GLN A 440 3.83 13.92 -32.61
C GLN A 440 4.47 13.66 -31.25
N MET A 441 3.98 14.35 -30.21
CA MET A 441 4.26 13.95 -28.84
C MET A 441 3.36 12.78 -28.48
N ILE A 442 3.97 11.68 -28.08
CA ILE A 442 3.30 10.45 -27.67
C ILE A 442 3.37 10.36 -26.15
N LEU A 443 2.21 10.20 -25.51
CA LEU A 443 2.07 9.92 -24.10
C LEU A 443 1.67 8.44 -23.94
N GLU A 444 2.42 7.72 -23.12
CA GLU A 444 2.31 6.27 -22.92
C GLU A 444 2.06 6.00 -21.43
N GLY A 445 1.10 5.11 -21.13
CA GLY A 445 0.67 4.80 -19.77
C GLY A 445 0.09 3.40 -19.66
N MET A 446 -0.51 3.07 -18.52
CA MET A 446 -0.98 1.72 -18.23
C MET A 446 -2.31 1.36 -18.90
N GLY A 447 -3.15 2.36 -19.16
CA GLY A 447 -4.47 2.19 -19.75
C GLY A 447 -5.10 3.54 -20.11
N ASP A 448 -6.32 3.50 -20.62
CA ASP A 448 -7.05 4.68 -21.07
C ASP A 448 -7.44 5.60 -19.90
N GLN A 449 -7.86 5.03 -18.76
CA GLN A 449 -8.18 5.81 -17.57
C GLN A 449 -6.96 6.51 -17.00
N HIS A 450 -5.81 5.83 -16.96
CA HIS A 450 -4.56 6.44 -16.52
C HIS A 450 -4.22 7.67 -17.38
N ILE A 451 -4.25 7.52 -18.71
CA ILE A 451 -3.97 8.62 -19.64
C ILE A 451 -4.97 9.78 -19.48
N ASP A 452 -6.27 9.50 -19.37
CA ASP A 452 -7.29 10.56 -19.19
C ASP A 452 -7.07 11.33 -17.88
N VAL A 453 -6.71 10.65 -16.78
CA VAL A 453 -6.35 11.29 -15.51
C VAL A 453 -5.10 12.16 -15.66
N ALA A 454 -4.05 11.67 -16.34
CA ALA A 454 -2.83 12.43 -16.55
C ALA A 454 -3.08 13.71 -17.36
N VAL A 455 -3.88 13.63 -18.43
CA VAL A 455 -4.28 14.78 -19.26
C VAL A 455 -5.11 15.79 -18.45
N ARG A 456 -6.01 15.32 -17.59
CA ARG A 456 -6.79 16.20 -16.71
C ARG A 456 -5.92 16.86 -15.64
N LYS A 457 -4.98 16.13 -15.03
CA LYS A 457 -3.97 16.70 -14.11
C LYS A 457 -3.14 17.78 -14.81
N ALA A 458 -2.79 17.61 -16.09
CA ALA A 458 -2.11 18.65 -16.88
C ALA A 458 -2.93 19.96 -16.92
N GLU A 459 -4.24 19.86 -17.12
CA GLU A 459 -5.14 21.01 -17.21
C GLU A 459 -5.42 21.62 -15.82
N SER A 460 -5.75 20.82 -14.81
CA SER A 460 -6.13 21.32 -13.47
C SER A 460 -4.95 21.82 -12.64
N LYS A 461 -3.83 21.09 -12.61
CA LYS A 461 -2.66 21.44 -11.77
C LYS A 461 -1.68 22.39 -12.46
N PHE A 462 -1.52 22.24 -13.78
CA PHE A 462 -0.49 22.98 -14.53
C PHE A 462 -1.06 23.99 -15.54
N GLY A 463 -2.39 24.03 -15.70
CA GLY A 463 -3.05 24.94 -16.63
C GLY A 463 -2.67 24.69 -18.09
N VAL A 464 -2.37 23.43 -18.45
CA VAL A 464 -2.01 23.02 -19.81
C VAL A 464 -3.11 22.15 -20.39
N GLY A 465 -3.87 22.71 -21.34
CA GLY A 465 -4.92 21.99 -22.05
C GLY A 465 -4.34 21.10 -23.16
N LEU A 466 -4.64 19.80 -23.11
CA LEU A 466 -4.20 18.82 -24.11
C LEU A 466 -5.40 18.14 -24.78
N ASN A 467 -5.28 17.88 -26.08
CA ASN A 467 -6.18 17.05 -26.87
C ASN A 467 -5.51 15.69 -27.12
N MET A 468 -6.29 14.62 -27.12
CA MET A 468 -5.81 13.26 -27.40
C MET A 468 -6.25 12.81 -28.79
N SER A 469 -5.38 12.11 -29.50
CA SER A 469 -5.69 11.46 -30.77
C SER A 469 -4.95 10.13 -30.90
N VAL A 470 -5.36 9.30 -31.86
CA VAL A 470 -4.65 8.05 -32.17
C VAL A 470 -3.29 8.40 -32.80
N PRO A 471 -2.16 7.84 -32.30
CA PRO A 471 -0.85 8.05 -32.89
C PRO A 471 -0.81 7.69 -34.37
N LYS A 472 -0.18 8.54 -35.19
CA LYS A 472 0.03 8.26 -36.62
C LYS A 472 1.05 7.14 -36.80
N VAL A 473 0.80 6.25 -37.75
CA VAL A 473 1.74 5.21 -38.13
C VAL A 473 2.79 5.79 -39.09
N PRO A 474 4.10 5.67 -38.79
CA PRO A 474 5.14 6.10 -39.71
C PRO A 474 5.27 5.09 -40.86
N TYR A 475 4.58 5.36 -41.97
CA TYR A 475 4.68 4.54 -43.17
C TYR A 475 6.08 4.61 -43.77
N ARG A 476 6.57 3.47 -44.26
CA ARG A 476 7.80 3.36 -45.06
C ARG A 476 7.46 2.82 -46.43
N GLU A 477 8.08 3.37 -47.45
CA GLU A 477 7.93 2.92 -48.82
C GLU A 477 9.17 2.11 -49.24
N THR A 478 8.97 1.10 -50.08
CA THR A 478 10.05 0.30 -50.68
C THR A 478 9.67 -0.08 -52.11
N ILE A 479 10.67 -0.36 -52.95
CA ILE A 479 10.47 -0.82 -54.33
C ILE A 479 10.47 -2.35 -54.38
N THR A 480 9.59 -2.94 -55.19
CA THR A 480 9.47 -4.40 -55.32
C THR A 480 10.22 -4.99 -56.52
N LYS A 481 10.73 -4.15 -57.43
CA LYS A 481 11.49 -4.58 -58.61
C LYS A 481 12.76 -3.74 -58.76
N ALA A 482 13.89 -4.42 -58.93
CA ALA A 482 15.14 -3.80 -59.37
C ALA A 482 15.16 -3.80 -60.92
N TYR A 483 15.45 -2.65 -61.52
CA TYR A 483 15.72 -2.57 -62.95
C TYR A 483 17.17 -3.01 -63.20
N ALA A 484 17.38 -4.15 -63.84
CA ALA A 484 18.71 -4.55 -64.28
C ALA A 484 19.09 -3.73 -65.51
N THR A 485 20.03 -2.79 -65.36
CA THR A 485 20.68 -2.16 -66.51
C THR A 485 21.46 -3.21 -67.28
N SER A 486 21.04 -3.44 -68.54
CA SER A 486 21.68 -4.30 -69.53
C SER A 486 23.04 -3.80 -69.97
#